data_AF-A0A941GW30-F1
#
_entry.id   AF-A0A941GW30-F1
#
_cell.length_a   1.000
_cell.length_b   1.000
_cell.length_c   1.000
_cell.angle_alpha   90.00
_cell.angle_beta   90.00
_cell.angle_gamma   90.00
#
_symmetry.space_group_name_H-M   'P 1'
#
loop_
_entity.id
_entity.type
_entity.pdbx_description
1 polymer ?
#
loop_
_entity_poly.entity_id
_entity_poly.type
_entity_poly.pdbx_seq_one_letter_code
_entity_poly.pdbx_strand_id
1 'polypeptide(L)'
;MMKNAKKLKILGFVTIFSLSLALVFILKLNFHQLEAKDELTNQAPQASVSLGTNLNVIADWSTEMPFLDAFKSSRQWITQCQKGEVGCSGSWGSQEYDKLDLDENGWVKSLPKPEDPPEYTRVSTLMFTGMEGNYPGGKYVVLYEGEGTIKYDFDAQKDETASQPQRDVINVTPSGKGIQLIITATDPKKNGNYLRNIRVVQEQYETTYQAEIFNPVFLEKISKYSALRFMDWMGTNNSEQGEWSKRPKIEQASYAYGGKAPREIMVALANRLKADPWFNMPHKATDEYLTNFAQTVKDSLDPSLTIYVEYSNEVWNPQFEQFHWVRDNGAIPGGKTPYQSYGVRTAQMCDIWKGVFGTQSNRVKCVMGTQTSNPWVADQVLNCDQWQAAPCYQHGIDVLAITGYFSGMLGKPENEKTLESWLDSAYIDEFAKALTQLKNGSVFQLKDNRDVQSLVQRFNDYSTMAKEKGLNLVVYEGGSHVVGLENVVNNERITQFFTELHRRPEFYHLYREMLAAWQDPEGVRTLFMHFTDIGSSSKWGSWGALENVYQESSPRYDALMDFIASLNSKKPVEQLSIPDEWLDN
;
A
#
# COMPACT_ATOMS: atom_id res chain seq x y z
N MET A 1 -29.38 -12.32 -78.60
CA MET A 1 -30.44 -13.32 -78.33
C MET A 1 -29.80 -14.66 -78.04
N MET A 2 -30.10 -15.24 -76.88
CA MET A 2 -30.08 -16.67 -76.48
C MET A 2 -28.80 -17.50 -76.67
N LYS A 3 -28.39 -18.39 -75.76
CA LYS A 3 -28.65 -18.70 -74.33
C LYS A 3 -27.69 -19.87 -74.01
N ASN A 4 -27.05 -19.82 -72.83
CA ASN A 4 -26.83 -20.91 -71.85
C ASN A 4 -26.61 -22.35 -72.36
N ALA A 5 -25.57 -23.10 -71.99
CA ALA A 5 -25.06 -23.53 -70.66
C ALA A 5 -24.76 -25.04 -70.81
N LYS A 6 -23.90 -25.77 -70.09
CA LYS A 6 -23.19 -25.60 -68.82
C LYS A 6 -22.08 -26.68 -68.77
N LYS A 7 -20.95 -26.35 -68.15
CA LYS A 7 -19.86 -27.28 -67.73
C LYS A 7 -20.12 -27.82 -66.32
N LEU A 8 -19.52 -28.98 -65.98
CA LEU A 8 -18.84 -29.14 -64.68
C LEU A 8 -17.82 -30.30 -64.67
N LYS A 9 -16.69 -30.01 -63.99
CA LYS A 9 -15.73 -30.88 -63.27
C LYS A 9 -14.57 -31.61 -63.99
N ILE A 10 -13.37 -31.17 -63.56
CA ILE A 10 -12.20 -31.93 -63.06
C ILE A 10 -11.26 -32.59 -64.09
N LEU A 11 -9.99 -32.11 -64.16
CA LEU A 11 -8.74 -32.80 -63.77
C LEU A 11 -7.51 -32.26 -64.57
N GLY A 12 -6.42 -31.93 -63.86
CA GLY A 12 -5.05 -32.36 -64.22
C GLY A 12 -4.13 -31.53 -65.15
N PHE A 13 -2.82 -31.78 -64.94
CA PHE A 13 -1.63 -31.57 -65.81
C PHE A 13 -0.94 -30.17 -65.77
N VAL A 14 0.41 -30.00 -65.72
CA VAL A 14 1.63 -30.86 -65.61
C VAL A 14 2.86 -29.89 -65.58
N THR A 15 4.02 -30.08 -64.93
CA THR A 15 5.25 -30.89 -65.22
C THR A 15 6.43 -30.24 -64.41
N ILE A 16 7.52 -30.85 -63.91
CA ILE A 16 8.64 -31.57 -64.58
C ILE A 16 9.53 -32.26 -63.48
N PHE A 17 9.92 -33.52 -63.75
CA PHE A 17 11.13 -34.34 -63.40
C PHE A 17 12.04 -33.98 -62.20
N SER A 18 12.59 -34.90 -61.38
CA SER A 18 13.20 -36.22 -61.69
C SER A 18 13.43 -37.13 -60.45
N LEU A 19 13.24 -38.46 -60.64
CA LEU A 19 13.66 -39.63 -59.83
C LEU A 19 15.20 -39.86 -59.92
N SER A 20 15.96 -40.63 -59.10
CA SER A 20 15.69 -41.76 -58.19
C SER A 20 16.90 -42.08 -57.27
N LEU A 21 16.61 -42.82 -56.20
CA LEU A 21 17.41 -43.33 -55.08
C LEU A 21 18.63 -44.25 -55.38
N ALA A 22 19.60 -44.15 -54.44
CA ALA A 22 20.36 -45.20 -53.73
C ALA A 22 21.55 -45.93 -54.39
N LEU A 23 22.76 -45.65 -53.87
CA LEU A 23 23.74 -46.67 -53.52
C LEU A 23 24.51 -46.26 -52.24
N VAL A 24 24.75 -47.25 -51.39
CA VAL A 24 25.14 -47.19 -49.98
C VAL A 24 26.67 -47.27 -49.83
N PHE A 25 27.21 -46.41 -48.95
CA PHE A 25 28.50 -46.48 -48.22
C PHE A 25 29.84 -46.45 -49.00
N ILE A 26 30.68 -45.46 -48.66
CA ILE A 26 31.92 -45.71 -47.87
C ILE A 26 32.38 -44.40 -47.21
N LEU A 27 32.69 -44.55 -45.92
CA LEU A 27 33.25 -43.58 -44.97
C LEU A 27 34.47 -42.80 -45.48
N LYS A 28 34.45 -41.48 -45.27
CA LYS A 28 35.39 -40.70 -44.41
C LYS A 28 35.44 -39.23 -44.85
N LEU A 29 35.32 -38.37 -43.84
CA LEU A 29 35.83 -37.00 -43.75
C LEU A 29 35.01 -35.84 -44.36
N ASN A 30 34.78 -34.87 -43.46
CA ASN A 30 34.51 -33.45 -43.66
C ASN A 30 33.05 -32.99 -43.83
N PHE A 31 32.28 -33.11 -42.74
CA PHE A 31 31.30 -32.10 -42.38
C PHE A 31 31.99 -31.06 -41.46
N HIS A 32 32.21 -29.86 -41.98
CA HIS A 32 32.26 -28.65 -41.17
C HIS A 32 31.10 -27.77 -41.65
N GLN A 33 30.38 -27.21 -40.69
CA GLN A 33 29.13 -26.44 -40.82
C GLN A 33 27.85 -27.26 -40.93
N LEU A 34 27.27 -27.58 -39.77
CA LEU A 34 25.90 -27.19 -39.37
C LEU A 34 25.49 -28.00 -38.13
N GLU A 35 26.07 -27.66 -36.98
CA GLU A 35 25.44 -27.90 -35.67
C GLU A 35 25.83 -26.72 -34.77
N ALA A 36 25.19 -25.57 -35.01
CA ALA A 36 24.96 -24.66 -33.90
C ALA A 36 23.90 -25.35 -33.04
N LYS A 37 24.34 -26.02 -31.97
CA LYS A 37 23.46 -26.35 -30.88
C LYS A 37 22.90 -25.03 -30.38
N ASP A 38 21.60 -24.82 -30.56
CA ASP A 38 20.82 -23.95 -29.71
C ASP A 38 20.90 -24.50 -28.29
N GLU A 39 21.99 -24.18 -27.59
CA GLU A 39 21.93 -23.98 -26.15
C GLU A 39 21.22 -22.64 -25.93
N LEU A 40 19.91 -22.65 -26.19
CA LEU A 40 19.00 -21.81 -25.43
C LEU A 40 19.21 -22.22 -23.98
N THR A 41 20.05 -21.46 -23.26
CA THR A 41 20.05 -21.42 -21.82
C THR A 41 18.64 -20.99 -21.40
N ASN A 42 17.77 -21.97 -21.27
CA ASN A 42 16.50 -21.87 -20.58
C ASN A 42 16.83 -21.80 -19.09
N GLN A 43 17.53 -20.74 -18.68
CA GLN A 43 17.50 -20.32 -17.29
C GLN A 43 16.11 -19.76 -17.10
N ALA A 44 15.25 -20.52 -16.41
CA ALA A 44 14.11 -19.93 -15.74
C ALA A 44 14.60 -18.64 -15.05
N PRO A 45 13.88 -17.49 -15.16
CA PRO A 45 14.27 -16.29 -14.45
C PRO A 45 14.51 -16.70 -13.00
N GLN A 46 15.75 -16.56 -12.54
CA GLN A 46 16.07 -16.82 -11.15
C GLN A 46 15.16 -15.87 -10.37
N ALA A 47 14.13 -16.41 -9.71
CA ALA A 47 13.11 -15.61 -9.06
C ALA A 47 13.82 -14.78 -7.99
N SER A 48 14.10 -13.52 -8.32
CA SER A 48 14.72 -12.59 -7.41
C SER A 48 13.63 -12.14 -6.46
N VAL A 49 13.76 -12.53 -5.20
CA VAL A 49 13.02 -11.89 -4.10
C VAL A 49 13.07 -10.38 -4.29
N SER A 50 11.93 -9.72 -4.19
CA SER A 50 11.83 -8.27 -4.25
C SER A 50 11.33 -7.70 -2.92
N LEU A 51 11.53 -6.40 -2.73
CA LEU A 51 11.07 -5.67 -1.55
C LEU A 51 10.04 -4.63 -1.98
N GLY A 52 8.94 -4.58 -1.27
CA GLY A 52 7.94 -3.53 -1.37
C GLY A 52 7.59 -2.98 0.01
N THR A 53 6.65 -2.05 0.04
CA THR A 53 6.16 -1.43 1.28
C THR A 53 4.65 -1.15 1.20
N ASN A 54 3.95 -1.16 2.32
CA ASN A 54 2.68 -0.44 2.37
C ASN A 54 2.95 1.06 2.47
N LEU A 55 2.00 1.84 1.95
CA LEU A 55 1.93 3.28 2.16
C LEU A 55 1.02 3.57 3.36
N ASN A 56 1.37 4.60 4.13
CA ASN A 56 0.66 4.98 5.34
C ASN A 56 -0.69 5.66 5.03
N VAL A 57 -1.54 5.80 6.04
CA VAL A 57 -2.82 6.49 5.90
C VAL A 57 -2.64 7.94 5.43
N ILE A 58 -3.52 8.35 4.51
CA ILE A 58 -3.66 9.75 4.12
C ILE A 58 -4.45 10.46 5.21
N ALA A 59 -3.77 11.30 5.98
CA ALA A 59 -4.36 12.07 7.06
C ALA A 59 -3.60 13.38 7.27
N ASP A 60 -4.23 14.33 7.95
CA ASP A 60 -3.63 15.63 8.23
C ASP A 60 -2.44 15.55 9.20
N TRP A 61 -2.34 14.45 9.95
CA TRP A 61 -1.26 14.16 10.88
C TRP A 61 -0.24 13.15 10.35
N SER A 62 -0.44 12.64 9.13
CA SER A 62 0.46 11.65 8.53
C SER A 62 1.77 12.31 8.11
N THR A 63 2.88 11.74 8.58
CA THR A 63 4.23 12.23 8.29
C THR A 63 4.79 11.76 6.93
N GLU A 64 3.99 11.00 6.17
CA GLU A 64 4.31 10.51 4.82
C GLU A 64 4.25 11.62 3.75
N MET A 65 3.29 12.55 3.88
CA MET A 65 3.09 13.72 2.99
C MET A 65 3.15 13.41 1.48
N PRO A 66 2.26 12.57 0.94
CA PRO A 66 2.39 12.09 -0.43
C PRO A 66 2.06 13.12 -1.53
N PHE A 67 1.29 14.17 -1.24
CA PHE A 67 0.75 15.09 -2.25
C PHE A 67 1.38 16.48 -2.21
N LEU A 68 1.50 17.14 -3.37
CA LEU A 68 1.84 18.57 -3.44
C LEU A 68 0.72 19.47 -2.92
N ASP A 69 -0.54 19.07 -3.17
CA ASP A 69 -1.72 19.72 -2.61
C ASP A 69 -2.00 19.18 -1.21
N ALA A 70 -1.63 19.96 -0.19
CA ALA A 70 -1.83 19.64 1.20
C ALA A 70 -3.31 19.42 1.55
N PHE A 71 -4.21 20.05 0.79
CA PHE A 71 -5.64 19.94 1.03
C PHE A 71 -6.15 18.51 0.77
N LYS A 72 -5.47 17.72 -0.07
CA LYS A 72 -5.82 16.31 -0.34
C LYS A 72 -5.61 15.39 0.86
N SER A 73 -4.82 15.82 1.84
CA SER A 73 -4.65 15.14 3.13
C SER A 73 -5.40 15.81 4.27
N SER A 74 -6.22 16.83 3.99
CA SER A 74 -6.87 17.63 5.04
C SER A 74 -7.93 16.85 5.81
N ARG A 75 -8.11 17.19 7.09
CA ARG A 75 -9.10 16.57 7.97
C ARG A 75 -10.53 16.86 7.52
N GLN A 76 -11.44 15.92 7.74
CA GLN A 76 -12.88 16.15 7.58
C GLN A 76 -13.31 17.48 8.23
N TRP A 77 -14.21 18.21 7.56
CA TRP A 77 -14.71 19.50 8.04
C TRP A 77 -15.15 19.43 9.50
N ILE A 78 -14.66 20.38 10.29
CA ILE A 78 -15.02 20.58 11.68
C ILE A 78 -16.04 21.70 11.72
N THR A 79 -17.28 21.38 12.08
CA THR A 79 -18.33 22.38 12.27
C THR A 79 -18.03 23.22 13.49
N GLN A 80 -18.08 24.54 13.37
CA GLN A 80 -17.68 25.48 14.42
C GLN A 80 -18.64 26.65 14.49
N CYS A 81 -18.76 27.24 15.68
CA CYS A 81 -19.39 28.54 15.86
C CYS A 81 -18.42 29.45 16.63
N GLN A 82 -18.66 30.76 16.63
CA GLN A 82 -17.86 31.72 17.39
C GLN A 82 -18.54 32.03 18.72
N LYS A 83 -17.80 31.87 19.83
CA LYS A 83 -18.28 32.23 21.16
C LYS A 83 -18.86 33.65 21.17
N GLY A 84 -20.11 33.79 21.59
CA GLY A 84 -20.85 35.05 21.58
C GLY A 84 -21.90 35.16 20.48
N GLU A 85 -21.89 34.26 19.50
CA GLU A 85 -23.00 34.09 18.55
C GLU A 85 -24.23 33.48 19.24
N VAL A 86 -25.42 33.83 18.74
CA VAL A 86 -26.68 33.26 19.21
C VAL A 86 -26.66 31.75 18.97
N GLY A 87 -27.16 30.96 19.93
CA GLY A 87 -27.20 29.49 19.79
C GLY A 87 -25.85 28.78 19.93
N CYS A 88 -24.72 29.51 20.06
CA CYS A 88 -23.37 28.93 20.07
C CYS A 88 -22.86 28.54 21.47
N SER A 89 -22.50 27.27 21.64
CA SER A 89 -21.80 26.68 22.78
C SER A 89 -20.34 27.15 22.89
N GLY A 90 -19.75 27.63 21.79
CA GLY A 90 -18.35 28.03 21.70
C GLY A 90 -17.37 26.86 21.74
N SER A 91 -17.84 25.63 21.47
CA SER A 91 -17.01 24.44 21.38
C SER A 91 -16.05 24.50 20.19
N TRP A 92 -14.89 23.82 20.30
CA TRP A 92 -13.93 23.71 19.20
C TRP A 92 -14.49 22.95 17.99
N GLY A 93 -15.46 22.06 18.20
CA GLY A 93 -16.23 21.42 17.15
C GLY A 93 -17.62 21.14 17.66
N SER A 94 -18.66 21.59 16.95
CA SER A 94 -20.05 21.44 17.37
C SER A 94 -20.59 20.00 17.20
N GLN A 95 -19.81 19.11 16.58
CA GLN A 95 -20.18 17.71 16.29
C GLN A 95 -21.41 17.59 15.38
N GLU A 96 -21.54 18.50 14.41
CA GLU A 96 -22.70 18.60 13.51
C GLU A 96 -22.33 18.36 12.04
N TYR A 97 -21.28 17.58 11.78
CA TYR A 97 -20.81 17.28 10.42
C TYR A 97 -21.95 16.76 9.52
N ASP A 98 -22.78 15.85 10.02
CA ASP A 98 -23.89 15.25 9.27
C ASP A 98 -24.99 16.26 8.87
N LYS A 99 -24.92 17.50 9.38
CA LYS A 99 -25.83 18.60 9.05
C LYS A 99 -25.22 19.59 8.06
N LEU A 100 -24.03 19.32 7.53
CA LEU A 100 -23.40 20.16 6.52
C LEU A 100 -24.10 20.03 5.16
N ASP A 101 -24.32 21.17 4.51
CA ASP A 101 -24.81 21.23 3.14
C ASP A 101 -23.63 21.11 2.15
N LEU A 102 -23.22 19.87 1.90
CA LEU A 102 -22.10 19.55 1.01
C LEU A 102 -22.57 19.30 -0.44
N ASP A 103 -21.67 19.54 -1.40
CA ASP A 103 -21.78 18.98 -2.76
C ASP A 103 -21.30 17.52 -2.80
N GLU A 104 -21.38 16.87 -3.96
CA GLU A 104 -20.96 15.48 -4.16
C GLU A 104 -19.45 15.23 -3.95
N ASN A 105 -18.64 16.29 -3.94
CA ASN A 105 -17.19 16.24 -3.75
C ASN A 105 -16.76 16.62 -2.33
N GLY A 106 -17.71 17.02 -1.47
CA GLY A 106 -17.46 17.39 -0.08
C GLY A 106 -17.19 18.88 0.14
N TRP A 107 -17.50 19.76 -0.82
CA TRP A 107 -17.38 21.22 -0.66
C TRP A 107 -18.61 21.82 0.01
N VAL A 108 -18.42 22.80 0.89
CA VAL A 108 -19.50 23.44 1.66
C VAL A 108 -20.24 24.47 0.82
N LYS A 109 -21.48 24.17 0.45
CA LYS A 109 -22.30 25.03 -0.41
C LYS A 109 -22.91 26.20 0.35
N SER A 110 -23.29 25.99 1.60
CA SER A 110 -23.92 27.01 2.43
C SER A 110 -23.59 26.83 3.92
N LEU A 111 -23.71 27.93 4.67
CA LEU A 111 -23.61 27.96 6.13
C LEU A 111 -24.94 28.51 6.69
N PRO A 112 -25.43 28.00 7.83
CA PRO A 112 -26.63 28.54 8.45
C PRO A 112 -26.33 29.92 9.05
N LYS A 113 -27.39 30.67 9.33
CA LYS A 113 -27.26 31.93 10.05
C LYS A 113 -27.10 31.65 11.55
N PRO A 114 -26.46 32.55 12.33
CA PRO A 114 -26.34 32.38 13.78
C PRO A 114 -27.67 32.13 14.51
N GLU A 115 -28.77 32.67 14.02
CA GLU A 115 -30.11 32.47 14.60
C GLU A 115 -30.83 31.18 14.20
N ASP A 116 -30.36 30.49 13.15
CA ASP A 116 -31.01 29.30 12.58
C ASP A 116 -30.26 28.03 13.01
N PRO A 117 -30.93 26.92 13.40
CA PRO A 117 -30.24 25.65 13.57
C PRO A 117 -29.75 25.11 12.22
N PRO A 118 -28.63 24.37 12.16
CA PRO A 118 -27.75 23.93 13.26
C PRO A 118 -26.85 25.01 13.86
N GLU A 119 -26.17 24.70 14.98
CA GLU A 119 -25.43 25.68 15.77
C GLU A 119 -24.20 26.28 15.05
N TYR A 120 -23.53 25.50 14.20
CA TYR A 120 -22.31 25.96 13.54
C TYR A 120 -22.56 27.15 12.59
N THR A 121 -21.67 28.13 12.56
CA THR A 121 -21.75 29.31 11.66
C THR A 121 -20.57 29.38 10.70
N ARG A 122 -19.61 28.46 10.86
CA ARG A 122 -18.38 28.34 10.08
C ARG A 122 -17.91 26.89 10.09
N VAL A 123 -17.01 26.56 9.19
CA VAL A 123 -16.32 25.27 9.18
C VAL A 123 -14.82 25.50 9.16
N SER A 124 -14.06 24.56 9.71
CA SER A 124 -12.62 24.54 9.51
C SER A 124 -12.11 23.16 9.13
N THR A 125 -10.94 23.11 8.52
CA THR A 125 -10.18 21.90 8.28
C THR A 125 -8.72 22.11 8.70
N LEU A 126 -8.03 21.01 8.93
CA LEU A 126 -6.67 20.99 9.43
C LEU A 126 -5.76 20.26 8.45
N MET A 127 -4.53 20.73 8.34
CA MET A 127 -3.43 20.12 7.58
C MET A 127 -2.16 20.15 8.44
N PHE A 128 -1.29 19.15 8.29
CA PHE A 128 0.02 19.05 8.94
C PHE A 128 0.01 19.09 10.48
N THR A 129 -1.00 18.52 11.13
CA THR A 129 -1.14 18.57 12.60
C THR A 129 -0.33 17.47 13.30
N GLY A 130 0.21 17.75 14.49
CA GLY A 130 0.94 16.73 15.27
C GLY A 130 2.22 16.22 14.60
N MET A 131 2.73 16.92 13.59
CA MET A 131 3.96 16.56 12.87
C MET A 131 5.22 17.18 13.51
N GLU A 132 5.08 17.89 14.64
CA GLU A 132 6.18 18.53 15.37
C GLU A 132 7.10 19.40 14.49
N GLY A 133 6.49 20.13 13.54
CA GLY A 133 7.21 20.99 12.59
C GLY A 133 7.88 20.27 11.42
N ASN A 134 7.73 18.95 11.27
CA ASN A 134 8.31 18.16 10.17
C ASN A 134 7.50 18.29 8.87
N TYR A 135 7.25 19.52 8.42
CA TYR A 135 6.64 19.84 7.13
C TYR A 135 7.18 21.18 6.61
N PRO A 136 7.09 21.48 5.31
CA PRO A 136 7.72 22.66 4.72
C PRO A 136 7.10 23.96 5.24
N GLY A 137 7.95 24.86 5.74
CA GLY A 137 7.57 26.25 6.02
C GLY A 137 7.64 27.13 4.78
N GLY A 138 7.36 28.42 4.96
CA GLY A 138 7.46 29.43 3.89
C GLY A 138 6.12 29.77 3.27
N LYS A 139 6.14 30.20 2.00
CA LYS A 139 4.94 30.68 1.31
C LYS A 139 4.16 29.54 0.67
N TYR A 140 2.86 29.53 0.94
CA TYR A 140 1.88 28.69 0.25
C TYR A 140 0.88 29.58 -0.48
N VAL A 141 0.36 29.05 -1.57
CA VAL A 141 -0.78 29.64 -2.28
C VAL A 141 -2.01 28.78 -2.03
N VAL A 142 -3.11 29.46 -1.73
CA VAL A 142 -4.43 28.86 -1.56
C VAL A 142 -5.28 29.27 -2.74
N LEU A 143 -5.49 28.33 -3.66
CA LEU A 143 -6.26 28.53 -4.89
C LEU A 143 -7.66 28.01 -4.68
N TYR A 144 -8.68 28.76 -5.07
CA TYR A 144 -10.08 28.37 -4.88
C TYR A 144 -10.98 28.97 -5.94
N GLU A 145 -12.13 28.33 -6.18
CA GLU A 145 -13.21 28.89 -6.98
C GLU A 145 -14.36 29.31 -6.07
N GLY A 146 -15.20 30.24 -6.53
CA GLY A 146 -16.38 30.68 -5.81
C GLY A 146 -16.22 32.00 -5.07
N GLU A 147 -17.30 32.40 -4.40
CA GLU A 147 -17.36 33.59 -3.56
C GLU A 147 -17.53 33.20 -2.09
N GLY A 148 -16.73 33.81 -1.22
CA GLY A 148 -16.76 33.55 0.21
C GLY A 148 -15.58 34.19 0.94
N THR A 149 -15.45 33.84 2.22
CA THR A 149 -14.36 34.33 3.08
C THR A 149 -13.64 33.14 3.71
N ILE A 150 -12.35 33.05 3.41
CA ILE A 150 -11.43 32.08 4.02
C ILE A 150 -10.52 32.83 5.01
N LYS A 151 -10.36 32.27 6.20
CA LYS A 151 -9.40 32.71 7.23
C LYS A 151 -8.41 31.60 7.51
N TYR A 152 -7.25 31.97 8.04
CA TYR A 152 -6.17 31.06 8.40
C TYR A 152 -5.74 31.33 9.83
N ASP A 153 -5.41 30.27 10.55
CA ASP A 153 -4.95 30.30 11.95
C ASP A 153 -3.85 29.24 12.15
N PHE A 154 -3.37 29.11 13.37
CA PHE A 154 -2.23 28.28 13.77
C PHE A 154 -0.94 28.71 13.08
N ASP A 155 -0.34 27.82 12.29
CA ASP A 155 0.97 28.05 11.69
C ASP A 155 0.87 28.94 10.43
N ALA A 156 -0.34 29.27 9.96
CA ALA A 156 -0.59 30.04 8.74
C ALA A 156 -1.09 31.46 9.02
N GLN A 157 -0.45 32.44 8.38
CA GLN A 157 -0.88 33.84 8.37
C GLN A 157 -1.07 34.33 6.94
N LYS A 158 -2.23 34.90 6.62
CA LYS A 158 -2.49 35.51 5.31
C LYS A 158 -1.59 36.71 5.06
N ASP A 159 -0.98 36.75 3.88
CA ASP A 159 -0.33 37.94 3.32
C ASP A 159 -1.37 38.69 2.48
N GLU A 160 -2.00 39.71 3.08
CA GLU A 160 -3.03 40.51 2.41
C GLU A 160 -2.49 41.28 1.20
N THR A 161 -1.19 41.58 1.16
CA THR A 161 -0.60 42.35 0.07
C THR A 161 -0.29 41.49 -1.16
N ALA A 162 0.01 40.21 -0.95
CA ALA A 162 0.27 39.25 -2.01
C ALA A 162 -0.97 38.44 -2.43
N SER A 163 -2.06 38.53 -1.66
CA SER A 163 -3.33 37.87 -1.95
C SER A 163 -4.18 38.66 -2.95
N GLN A 164 -4.93 37.93 -3.77
CA GLN A 164 -5.91 38.48 -4.71
C GLN A 164 -7.15 37.56 -4.75
N PRO A 165 -8.29 38.00 -5.31
CA PRO A 165 -9.47 37.14 -5.42
C PRO A 165 -9.12 35.78 -6.04
N GLN A 166 -9.62 34.69 -5.44
CA GLN A 166 -9.39 33.29 -5.87
C GLN A 166 -7.95 32.76 -5.68
N ARG A 167 -7.04 33.57 -5.12
CA ARG A 167 -5.66 33.20 -4.82
C ARG A 167 -5.18 33.94 -3.58
N ASP A 168 -5.23 33.27 -2.44
CA ASP A 168 -4.60 33.78 -1.23
C ASP A 168 -3.14 33.33 -1.15
N VAL A 169 -2.28 34.17 -0.56
CA VAL A 169 -0.91 33.79 -0.17
C VAL A 169 -0.88 33.73 1.34
N ILE A 170 -0.35 32.64 1.89
CA ILE A 170 -0.17 32.44 3.33
C ILE A 170 1.31 32.20 3.64
N ASN A 171 1.82 32.83 4.70
CA ASN A 171 3.13 32.55 5.27
C ASN A 171 2.96 31.50 6.37
N VAL A 172 3.72 30.40 6.28
CA VAL A 172 3.62 29.24 7.17
C VAL A 172 4.88 29.08 7.99
N THR A 173 4.74 29.02 9.31
CA THR A 173 5.83 28.74 10.27
C THR A 173 5.57 27.40 10.96
N PRO A 174 6.23 26.29 10.57
CA PRO A 174 5.90 24.96 11.05
C PRO A 174 5.99 24.77 12.56
N SER A 175 4.97 24.16 13.15
CA SER A 175 4.92 23.69 14.54
C SER A 175 4.12 22.38 14.66
N GLY A 176 3.81 21.93 15.87
CA GLY A 176 2.87 20.81 16.09
C GLY A 176 1.40 21.16 15.82
N LYS A 177 1.05 22.45 15.64
CA LYS A 177 -0.35 22.87 15.44
C LYS A 177 -0.84 22.69 14.00
N GLY A 178 0.05 22.77 13.02
CA GLY A 178 -0.29 22.68 11.61
C GLY A 178 -1.01 23.92 11.09
N ILE A 179 -1.61 23.80 9.91
CA ILE A 179 -2.39 24.85 9.26
C ILE A 179 -3.88 24.63 9.56
N GLN A 180 -4.57 25.67 10.03
CA GLN A 180 -6.02 25.71 10.06
C GLN A 180 -6.56 26.60 8.95
N LEU A 181 -7.46 26.07 8.12
CA LEU A 181 -8.25 26.82 7.14
C LEU A 181 -9.69 26.91 7.63
N ILE A 182 -10.25 28.11 7.69
CA ILE A 182 -11.59 28.38 8.23
C ILE A 182 -12.44 29.08 7.17
N ILE A 183 -13.59 28.51 6.80
CA ILE A 183 -14.57 29.18 5.93
C ILE A 183 -15.63 29.84 6.82
N THR A 184 -15.72 31.16 6.75
CA THR A 184 -16.72 31.96 7.50
C THR A 184 -17.83 32.53 6.63
N ALA A 185 -17.73 32.39 5.30
CA ALA A 185 -18.79 32.70 4.35
C ALA A 185 -18.56 31.91 3.07
N THR A 186 -19.62 31.41 2.45
CA THR A 186 -19.61 30.71 1.15
C THR A 186 -20.95 30.97 0.46
N ASP A 187 -20.93 31.25 -0.84
CA ASP A 187 -22.09 31.71 -1.62
C ASP A 187 -22.90 32.84 -0.92
N PRO A 188 -22.25 33.97 -0.56
CA PRO A 188 -22.92 35.03 0.20
C PRO A 188 -24.11 35.67 -0.56
N LYS A 189 -24.12 35.54 -1.90
CA LYS A 189 -25.19 36.04 -2.77
C LYS A 189 -26.30 35.01 -3.02
N LYS A 190 -26.16 33.78 -2.53
CA LYS A 190 -27.11 32.67 -2.71
C LYS A 190 -27.44 32.40 -4.18
N ASN A 191 -26.42 32.43 -5.03
CA ASN A 191 -26.55 32.22 -6.48
C ASN A 191 -25.89 30.92 -6.96
N GLY A 192 -25.46 30.06 -6.03
CA GLY A 192 -24.78 28.80 -6.29
C GLY A 192 -23.27 28.94 -6.49
N ASN A 193 -22.69 30.14 -6.34
CA ASN A 193 -21.25 30.34 -6.48
C ASN A 193 -20.49 30.14 -5.16
N TYR A 194 -20.62 28.95 -4.57
CA TYR A 194 -19.97 28.58 -3.32
C TYR A 194 -18.47 28.28 -3.49
N LEU A 195 -17.72 28.43 -2.39
CA LEU A 195 -16.31 28.08 -2.31
C LEU A 195 -16.12 26.59 -2.53
N ARG A 196 -15.28 26.25 -3.51
CA ARG A 196 -14.98 24.87 -3.88
C ARG A 196 -13.61 24.81 -4.51
N ASN A 197 -13.15 23.59 -4.80
CA ASN A 197 -11.92 23.39 -5.55
C ASN A 197 -10.74 24.11 -4.86
N ILE A 198 -10.66 23.99 -3.53
CA ILE A 198 -9.60 24.59 -2.72
C ILE A 198 -8.34 23.72 -2.84
N ARG A 199 -7.20 24.34 -3.13
CA ARG A 199 -5.87 23.70 -3.17
C ARG A 199 -4.91 24.51 -2.32
N VAL A 200 -4.06 23.82 -1.57
CA VAL A 200 -3.04 24.44 -0.69
C VAL A 200 -1.69 23.88 -1.08
N VAL A 201 -0.92 24.64 -1.85
CA VAL A 201 0.36 24.21 -2.43
C VAL A 201 1.46 25.19 -2.08
N GLN A 202 2.71 24.73 -1.93
CA GLN A 202 3.83 25.67 -1.79
C GLN A 202 3.94 26.55 -3.03
N GLU A 203 4.29 27.83 -2.86
CA GLU A 203 4.33 28.83 -3.93
C GLU A 203 5.17 28.37 -5.13
N GLN A 204 6.29 27.66 -4.90
CA GLN A 204 7.14 27.11 -5.96
C GLN A 204 6.46 26.10 -6.88
N TYR A 205 5.36 25.46 -6.46
CA TYR A 205 4.62 24.47 -7.23
C TYR A 205 3.31 25.00 -7.83
N GLU A 206 3.00 26.30 -7.66
CA GLU A 206 1.74 26.91 -8.12
C GLU A 206 1.44 26.63 -9.60
N THR A 207 2.46 26.59 -10.44
CA THR A 207 2.29 26.38 -11.89
C THR A 207 2.37 24.92 -12.33
N THR A 208 2.77 24.00 -11.44
CA THR A 208 3.04 22.59 -11.79
C THR A 208 2.14 21.59 -11.05
N TYR A 209 1.53 21.95 -9.92
CA TYR A 209 0.77 21.02 -9.06
C TYR A 209 -0.40 20.29 -9.77
N GLN A 210 -0.88 20.80 -10.90
CA GLN A 210 -1.93 20.15 -11.68
C GLN A 210 -1.39 18.97 -12.51
N ALA A 211 -0.14 19.07 -12.97
CA ALA A 211 0.54 18.01 -13.71
C ALA A 211 1.31 17.07 -12.78
N GLU A 212 1.86 17.61 -11.69
CA GLU A 212 2.60 16.87 -10.67
C GLU A 212 1.71 16.67 -9.43
N ILE A 213 1.28 15.42 -9.21
CA ILE A 213 0.38 15.08 -8.09
C ILE A 213 1.18 14.91 -6.79
N PHE A 214 2.33 14.26 -6.88
CA PHE A 214 3.04 13.73 -5.73
C PHE A 214 4.18 14.64 -5.28
N ASN A 215 4.38 14.68 -3.97
CA ASN A 215 5.53 15.35 -3.37
C ASN A 215 6.83 14.66 -3.81
N PRO A 216 7.78 15.37 -4.45
CA PRO A 216 9.02 14.77 -4.94
C PRO A 216 9.89 14.17 -3.83
N VAL A 217 9.85 14.73 -2.61
CA VAL A 217 10.60 14.17 -1.46
C VAL A 217 10.02 12.82 -1.05
N PHE A 218 8.69 12.69 -1.05
CA PHE A 218 8.03 11.40 -0.82
C PHE A 218 8.40 10.39 -1.91
N LEU A 219 8.31 10.78 -3.19
CA LEU A 219 8.68 9.91 -4.30
C LEU A 219 10.11 9.39 -4.18
N GLU A 220 11.06 10.22 -3.74
CA GLU A 220 12.45 9.81 -3.52
C GLU A 220 12.55 8.66 -2.49
N LYS A 221 11.88 8.79 -1.34
CA LYS A 221 11.95 7.80 -0.25
C LYS A 221 11.39 6.44 -0.65
N ILE A 222 10.39 6.39 -1.54
CA ILE A 222 9.76 5.13 -1.96
C ILE A 222 10.24 4.60 -3.32
N SER A 223 11.04 5.37 -4.06
CA SER A 223 11.47 5.05 -5.44
C SER A 223 12.21 3.73 -5.61
N LYS A 224 12.82 3.21 -4.53
CA LYS A 224 13.60 1.96 -4.56
C LYS A 224 12.76 0.72 -4.29
N TYR A 225 11.52 0.86 -3.83
CA TYR A 225 10.62 -0.27 -3.63
C TYR A 225 10.07 -0.74 -4.98
N SER A 226 10.05 -2.06 -5.17
CA SER A 226 9.55 -2.70 -6.39
C SER A 226 8.03 -2.81 -6.43
N ALA A 227 7.37 -2.76 -5.26
CA ALA A 227 5.93 -2.89 -5.14
C ALA A 227 5.38 -1.96 -4.04
N LEU A 228 4.17 -1.44 -4.24
CA LEU A 228 3.48 -0.55 -3.31
C LEU A 228 2.11 -1.13 -2.97
N ARG A 229 1.86 -1.39 -1.69
CA ARG A 229 0.56 -1.86 -1.19
C ARG A 229 -0.26 -0.70 -0.67
N PHE A 230 -1.46 -0.56 -1.22
CA PHE A 230 -2.35 0.58 -0.99
C PHE A 230 -3.39 0.31 0.10
N MET A 231 -3.14 -0.61 1.04
CA MET A 231 -4.15 -1.05 2.01
C MET A 231 -4.76 0.12 2.80
N ASP A 232 -3.94 1.03 3.32
CA ASP A 232 -4.39 2.21 4.08
C ASP A 232 -4.90 3.33 3.18
N TRP A 233 -4.28 3.54 2.02
CA TRP A 233 -4.80 4.46 1.00
C TRP A 233 -6.21 4.07 0.55
N MET A 234 -6.50 2.77 0.48
CA MET A 234 -7.82 2.18 0.23
C MET A 234 -8.63 1.93 1.51
N GLY A 235 -8.07 2.27 2.69
CA GLY A 235 -8.66 2.15 4.03
C GLY A 235 -9.38 0.83 4.30
N THR A 236 -8.77 -0.26 3.83
CA THR A 236 -9.40 -1.59 3.70
C THR A 236 -10.03 -2.10 5.01
N ASN A 237 -9.33 -1.85 6.13
CA ASN A 237 -9.81 -1.73 7.52
C ASN A 237 -11.31 -1.42 7.69
N ASN A 238 -12.17 -2.41 7.97
CA ASN A 238 -13.59 -2.17 8.30
C ASN A 238 -14.33 -1.33 7.23
N SER A 239 -13.93 -1.47 5.98
CA SER A 239 -14.42 -0.64 4.88
C SER A 239 -15.92 -0.81 4.62
N GLU A 240 -16.65 0.31 4.59
CA GLU A 240 -18.04 0.35 4.14
C GLU A 240 -18.20 0.44 2.61
N GLN A 241 -17.09 0.51 1.85
CA GLN A 241 -17.16 0.59 0.39
C GLN A 241 -17.64 -0.74 -0.20
N GLY A 242 -18.65 -0.69 -1.07
CA GLY A 242 -19.17 -1.87 -1.76
C GLY A 242 -19.59 -1.61 -3.20
N GLU A 243 -20.51 -0.66 -3.41
CA GLU A 243 -21.03 -0.32 -4.74
C GLU A 243 -20.09 0.58 -5.55
N TRP A 244 -19.97 0.32 -6.86
CA TRP A 244 -19.11 1.10 -7.77
C TRP A 244 -19.44 2.59 -7.81
N SER A 245 -20.73 2.93 -7.68
CA SER A 245 -21.21 4.31 -7.70
C SER A 245 -20.75 5.12 -6.48
N LYS A 246 -20.39 4.46 -5.38
CA LYS A 246 -19.94 5.06 -4.10
C LYS A 246 -18.41 5.07 -3.94
N ARG A 247 -17.66 4.69 -4.98
CA ARG A 247 -16.19 4.68 -4.94
C ARG A 247 -15.62 6.10 -4.76
N PRO A 248 -14.38 6.21 -4.24
CA PRO A 248 -13.63 7.47 -4.26
C PRO A 248 -13.38 8.01 -5.67
N LYS A 249 -13.30 9.33 -5.78
CA LYS A 249 -13.12 10.07 -7.04
C LYS A 249 -12.06 11.16 -6.90
N ILE A 250 -11.37 11.49 -7.99
CA ILE A 250 -10.27 12.47 -7.98
C ILE A 250 -10.74 13.89 -7.59
N GLU A 251 -12.01 14.19 -7.84
CA GLU A 251 -12.65 15.47 -7.56
C GLU A 251 -12.96 15.68 -6.08
N GLN A 252 -12.92 14.63 -5.26
CA GLN A 252 -13.17 14.75 -3.82
C GLN A 252 -12.23 15.76 -3.18
N ALA A 253 -12.78 16.56 -2.27
CA ALA A 253 -12.08 17.64 -1.59
C ALA A 253 -10.79 17.14 -0.91
N SER A 254 -10.89 16.02 -0.20
CA SER A 254 -9.75 15.37 0.46
C SER A 254 -9.90 13.85 0.40
N TYR A 255 -8.76 13.16 0.24
CA TYR A 255 -8.71 11.69 0.27
C TYR A 255 -8.70 11.14 1.70
N ALA A 256 -8.57 11.99 2.71
CA ALA A 256 -8.78 11.61 4.11
C ALA A 256 -10.29 11.56 4.50
N TYR A 257 -11.21 12.08 3.67
CA TYR A 257 -12.64 12.18 3.99
C TYR A 257 -13.40 10.88 3.69
N GLY A 258 -13.36 9.88 4.57
CA GLY A 258 -14.22 8.68 4.48
C GLY A 258 -14.23 7.96 3.12
N GLY A 259 -13.23 8.27 2.28
CA GLY A 259 -13.30 8.24 0.82
C GLY A 259 -11.91 8.46 0.22
N LYS A 260 -10.90 7.92 0.91
CA LYS A 260 -9.78 7.07 0.47
C LYS A 260 -9.22 7.30 -0.94
N ALA A 261 -7.92 7.10 -1.16
CA ALA A 261 -7.29 7.41 -2.44
C ALA A 261 -8.02 6.79 -3.65
N PRO A 262 -8.40 7.60 -4.66
CA PRO A 262 -8.96 7.08 -5.90
C PRO A 262 -7.97 6.17 -6.63
N ARG A 263 -8.49 5.17 -7.32
CA ARG A 263 -7.66 4.21 -8.08
C ARG A 263 -6.81 4.88 -9.15
N GLU A 264 -7.28 5.98 -9.73
CA GLU A 264 -6.52 6.80 -10.67
C GLU A 264 -5.24 7.36 -10.04
N ILE A 265 -5.30 7.76 -8.76
CA ILE A 265 -4.15 8.27 -8.01
C ILE A 265 -3.18 7.12 -7.70
N MET A 266 -3.68 5.97 -7.28
CA MET A 266 -2.83 4.80 -7.01
C MET A 266 -2.12 4.31 -8.28
N VAL A 267 -2.84 4.24 -9.41
CA VAL A 267 -2.27 3.89 -10.72
C VAL A 267 -1.25 4.94 -11.19
N ALA A 268 -1.52 6.23 -10.98
CA ALA A 268 -0.57 7.29 -11.31
C ALA A 268 0.74 7.14 -10.53
N LEU A 269 0.68 6.82 -9.23
CA LEU A 269 1.89 6.58 -8.42
C LEU A 269 2.69 5.38 -8.92
N ALA A 270 2.01 4.25 -9.15
CA ALA A 270 2.62 3.02 -9.67
C ALA A 270 3.32 3.27 -11.01
N ASN A 271 2.64 3.95 -11.95
CA ASN A 271 3.20 4.32 -13.25
C ASN A 271 4.41 5.26 -13.13
N ARG A 272 4.36 6.21 -12.19
CA ARG A 272 5.42 7.22 -11.96
C ARG A 272 6.70 6.59 -11.43
N LEU A 273 6.58 5.57 -10.59
CA LEU A 273 7.71 4.89 -9.94
C LEU A 273 8.12 3.59 -10.63
N LYS A 274 7.31 3.10 -11.59
CA LYS A 274 7.44 1.75 -12.16
C LYS A 274 7.44 0.67 -11.07
N ALA A 275 6.57 0.85 -10.08
CA ALA A 275 6.39 -0.08 -8.98
C ALA A 275 5.08 -0.86 -9.16
N ASP A 276 5.14 -2.16 -8.90
CA ASP A 276 4.00 -3.08 -8.99
C ASP A 276 2.93 -2.69 -7.94
N PRO A 277 1.70 -2.33 -8.36
CA PRO A 277 0.66 -1.99 -7.41
C PRO A 277 0.06 -3.24 -6.76
N TRP A 278 -0.15 -3.18 -5.44
CA TRP A 278 -0.96 -4.13 -4.70
C TRP A 278 -2.23 -3.45 -4.18
N PHE A 279 -3.37 -3.87 -4.74
CA PHE A 279 -4.69 -3.37 -4.40
C PHE A 279 -5.43 -4.31 -3.45
N ASN A 280 -6.04 -3.74 -2.41
CA ASN A 280 -6.86 -4.44 -1.43
C ASN A 280 -8.34 -4.13 -1.68
N MET A 281 -9.05 -5.06 -2.31
CA MET A 281 -10.47 -4.87 -2.65
C MET A 281 -11.33 -4.84 -1.38
N PRO A 282 -12.25 -3.89 -1.21
CA PRO A 282 -13.13 -3.86 -0.04
C PRO A 282 -13.91 -5.17 0.15
N HIS A 283 -14.09 -5.62 1.40
CA HIS A 283 -14.85 -6.84 1.67
C HIS A 283 -16.35 -6.75 1.28
N LYS A 284 -16.92 -5.55 1.16
CA LYS A 284 -18.30 -5.37 0.65
C LYS A 284 -18.35 -5.16 -0.86
N ALA A 285 -17.22 -5.22 -1.57
CA ALA A 285 -17.16 -4.95 -3.01
C ALA A 285 -18.04 -5.93 -3.80
N THR A 286 -18.93 -5.39 -4.62
CA THR A 286 -19.75 -6.17 -5.56
C THR A 286 -18.92 -6.63 -6.75
N ASP A 287 -19.42 -7.60 -7.51
CA ASP A 287 -18.74 -8.06 -8.73
C ASP A 287 -18.62 -6.95 -9.78
N GLU A 288 -19.59 -6.02 -9.82
CA GLU A 288 -19.53 -4.80 -10.62
C GLU A 288 -18.36 -3.90 -10.18
N TYR A 289 -18.19 -3.69 -8.88
CA TYR A 289 -17.06 -2.92 -8.35
C TYR A 289 -15.73 -3.54 -8.79
N LEU A 290 -15.57 -4.85 -8.58
CA LEU A 290 -14.34 -5.58 -8.93
C LEU A 290 -14.06 -5.49 -10.44
N THR A 291 -15.08 -5.70 -11.28
CA THR A 291 -14.96 -5.65 -12.74
C THR A 291 -14.54 -4.26 -13.22
N ASN A 292 -15.22 -3.20 -12.76
CA ASN A 292 -14.94 -1.84 -13.19
C ASN A 292 -13.59 -1.31 -12.66
N PHE A 293 -13.18 -1.74 -11.46
CA PHE A 293 -11.85 -1.43 -10.93
C PHE A 293 -10.78 -2.08 -11.80
N ALA A 294 -10.89 -3.39 -12.05
CA ALA A 294 -9.97 -4.14 -12.90
C ALA A 294 -9.86 -3.53 -14.31
N GLN A 295 -11.00 -3.12 -14.90
CA GLN A 295 -11.05 -2.50 -16.22
C GLN A 295 -10.27 -1.17 -16.23
N THR A 296 -10.49 -0.31 -15.21
CA THR A 296 -9.73 0.96 -15.12
C THR A 296 -8.22 0.72 -15.02
N VAL A 297 -7.81 -0.27 -14.20
CA VAL A 297 -6.39 -0.61 -14.03
C VAL A 297 -5.80 -1.16 -15.33
N LYS A 298 -6.52 -2.05 -16.02
CA LYS A 298 -6.09 -2.60 -17.32
C LYS A 298 -5.84 -1.50 -18.35
N ASP A 299 -6.71 -0.50 -18.40
CA ASP A 299 -6.67 0.56 -19.41
C ASP A 299 -5.59 1.61 -19.14
N SER A 300 -5.20 1.80 -17.87
CA SER A 300 -4.36 2.94 -17.44
C SER A 300 -3.00 2.56 -16.86
N LEU A 301 -2.84 1.34 -16.34
CA LEU A 301 -1.58 0.89 -15.74
C LEU A 301 -0.58 0.48 -16.82
N ASP A 302 0.66 0.93 -16.67
CA ASP A 302 1.78 0.57 -17.53
C ASP A 302 1.81 -0.95 -17.78
N PRO A 303 1.82 -1.40 -19.05
CA PRO A 303 1.71 -2.80 -19.42
C PRO A 303 2.86 -3.69 -18.91
N SER A 304 3.99 -3.11 -18.52
CA SER A 304 5.14 -3.83 -17.95
C SER A 304 4.96 -4.20 -16.47
N LEU A 305 4.01 -3.57 -15.76
CA LEU A 305 3.82 -3.78 -14.34
C LEU A 305 2.96 -5.01 -14.03
N THR A 306 3.33 -5.68 -12.95
CA THR A 306 2.59 -6.77 -12.33
C THR A 306 1.62 -6.20 -11.30
N ILE A 307 0.41 -6.74 -11.23
CA ILE A 307 -0.65 -6.30 -10.32
C ILE A 307 -0.84 -7.36 -9.26
N TYR A 308 -0.75 -6.99 -7.99
CA TYR A 308 -1.22 -7.82 -6.91
C TYR A 308 -2.64 -7.40 -6.54
N VAL A 309 -3.56 -8.35 -6.45
CA VAL A 309 -4.93 -8.10 -6.01
C VAL A 309 -5.31 -9.04 -4.88
N GLU A 310 -5.73 -8.46 -3.77
CA GLU A 310 -6.10 -9.15 -2.54
C GLU A 310 -7.54 -8.81 -2.17
N TYR A 311 -8.32 -9.81 -1.75
CA TYR A 311 -9.64 -9.57 -1.21
C TYR A 311 -9.54 -9.14 0.24
N SER A 312 -9.76 -7.85 0.49
CA SER A 312 -9.68 -7.17 1.78
C SER A 312 -8.29 -7.26 2.41
N ASN A 313 -8.22 -7.26 3.74
CA ASN A 313 -7.02 -7.44 4.56
C ASN A 313 -7.40 -8.27 5.79
N GLU A 314 -6.53 -9.17 6.22
CA GLU A 314 -6.69 -9.99 7.43
C GLU A 314 -8.11 -10.54 7.67
N VAL A 315 -8.76 -11.05 6.62
CA VAL A 315 -10.14 -11.57 6.73
C VAL A 315 -10.24 -12.74 7.70
N TRP A 316 -9.11 -13.37 8.03
CA TRP A 316 -8.98 -14.40 9.06
C TRP A 316 -9.09 -13.86 10.50
N ASN A 317 -8.98 -12.55 10.73
CA ASN A 317 -8.89 -11.95 12.05
C ASN A 317 -10.28 -11.49 12.55
N PRO A 318 -10.84 -12.09 13.62
CA PRO A 318 -12.15 -11.74 14.15
C PRO A 318 -12.21 -10.35 14.82
N GLN A 319 -11.09 -9.62 14.90
CA GLN A 319 -11.10 -8.22 15.34
C GLN A 319 -11.66 -7.26 14.29
N PHE A 320 -11.80 -7.69 13.04
CA PHE A 320 -12.26 -6.84 11.95
C PHE A 320 -13.62 -7.25 11.38
N GLU A 321 -14.38 -6.26 10.93
CA GLU A 321 -15.70 -6.45 10.33
C GLU A 321 -15.68 -7.33 9.08
N GLN A 322 -14.57 -7.33 8.31
CA GLN A 322 -14.45 -8.23 7.16
C GLN A 322 -14.57 -9.72 7.51
N PHE A 323 -14.09 -10.16 8.69
CA PHE A 323 -14.25 -11.55 9.13
C PHE A 323 -15.73 -11.89 9.36
N HIS A 324 -16.46 -10.98 10.02
CA HIS A 324 -17.88 -11.14 10.27
C HIS A 324 -18.70 -11.07 8.97
N TRP A 325 -18.33 -10.18 8.06
CA TRP A 325 -18.96 -10.06 6.77
C TRP A 325 -18.90 -11.36 5.97
N VAL A 326 -17.73 -11.99 5.83
CA VAL A 326 -17.62 -13.25 5.09
C VAL A 326 -18.25 -14.43 5.82
N ARG A 327 -18.36 -14.39 7.15
CA ARG A 327 -19.13 -15.38 7.93
C ARG A 327 -20.62 -15.30 7.56
N ASP A 328 -21.15 -14.08 7.50
CA ASP A 328 -22.60 -13.83 7.39
C ASP A 328 -23.10 -13.75 5.95
N ASN A 329 -22.25 -13.33 5.01
CA ASN A 329 -22.58 -13.11 3.59
C ASN A 329 -21.75 -13.99 2.63
N GLY A 330 -20.92 -14.88 3.16
CA GLY A 330 -20.05 -15.74 2.36
C GLY A 330 -20.81 -16.68 1.43
N ALA A 331 -20.16 -17.06 0.33
CA ALA A 331 -20.76 -17.89 -0.72
C ALA A 331 -21.04 -19.35 -0.30
N ILE A 332 -20.55 -19.80 0.86
CA ILE A 332 -20.76 -21.16 1.37
C ILE A 332 -22.04 -21.22 2.23
N PRO A 333 -23.09 -21.95 1.81
CA PRO A 333 -24.34 -22.05 2.56
C PRO A 333 -24.13 -22.70 3.93
N GLY A 334 -24.73 -22.13 4.99
CA GLY A 334 -24.65 -22.67 6.36
C GLY A 334 -23.70 -21.94 7.31
N GLY A 335 -22.96 -20.92 6.82
CA GLY A 335 -22.55 -19.73 7.59
C GLY A 335 -21.61 -19.88 8.79
N LYS A 336 -20.87 -21.00 8.91
CA LYS A 336 -19.95 -21.23 10.06
C LYS A 336 -18.49 -21.49 9.67
N THR A 337 -18.13 -21.32 8.40
CA THR A 337 -16.79 -21.58 7.85
C THR A 337 -16.18 -20.29 7.26
N PRO A 338 -15.96 -19.23 8.06
CA PRO A 338 -15.53 -17.91 7.56
C PRO A 338 -14.25 -17.98 6.72
N TYR A 339 -13.29 -18.83 7.09
CA TYR A 339 -12.04 -19.02 6.34
C TYR A 339 -12.27 -19.58 4.94
N GLN A 340 -13.11 -20.59 4.78
CA GLN A 340 -13.43 -21.13 3.46
C GLN A 340 -14.28 -20.15 2.64
N SER A 341 -15.23 -19.43 3.26
CA SER A 341 -16.01 -18.38 2.58
C SER A 341 -15.12 -17.26 2.05
N TYR A 342 -14.11 -16.86 2.83
CA TYR A 342 -13.07 -15.94 2.40
C TYR A 342 -12.28 -16.51 1.21
N GLY A 343 -11.87 -17.78 1.31
CA GLY A 343 -11.26 -18.54 0.23
C GLY A 343 -12.03 -18.41 -1.09
N VAL A 344 -13.33 -18.75 -1.05
CA VAL A 344 -14.23 -18.74 -2.22
C VAL A 344 -14.37 -17.34 -2.79
N ARG A 345 -14.54 -16.32 -1.93
CA ARG A 345 -14.70 -14.95 -2.42
C ARG A 345 -13.44 -14.41 -3.08
N THR A 346 -12.27 -14.80 -2.58
CA THR A 346 -11.00 -14.49 -3.24
C THR A 346 -10.89 -15.17 -4.60
N ALA A 347 -11.25 -16.45 -4.71
CA ALA A 347 -11.29 -17.16 -5.99
C ALA A 347 -12.22 -16.47 -7.03
N GLN A 348 -13.44 -16.06 -6.60
CA GLN A 348 -14.36 -15.31 -7.46
C GLN A 348 -13.77 -13.96 -7.92
N MET A 349 -13.09 -13.23 -7.02
CA MET A 349 -12.38 -12.01 -7.38
C MET A 349 -11.29 -12.30 -8.43
N CYS A 350 -10.57 -13.41 -8.29
CA CYS A 350 -9.53 -13.83 -9.23
C CYS A 350 -10.09 -14.12 -10.62
N ASP A 351 -11.20 -14.84 -10.70
CA ASP A 351 -11.89 -15.11 -11.97
C ASP A 351 -12.34 -13.81 -12.66
N ILE A 352 -12.90 -12.86 -11.90
CA ILE A 352 -13.31 -11.55 -12.42
C ILE A 352 -12.11 -10.78 -12.97
N TRP A 353 -11.06 -10.60 -12.15
CA TRP A 353 -9.89 -9.82 -12.55
C TRP A 353 -9.15 -10.46 -13.73
N LYS A 354 -8.89 -11.76 -13.69
CA LYS A 354 -8.23 -12.46 -14.81
C LYS A 354 -9.12 -12.47 -16.06
N GLY A 355 -10.44 -12.58 -15.90
CA GLY A 355 -11.41 -12.47 -17.00
C GLY A 355 -11.35 -11.12 -17.70
N VAL A 356 -11.34 -10.01 -16.94
CA VAL A 356 -11.19 -8.66 -17.48
C VAL A 356 -9.87 -8.50 -18.25
N PHE A 357 -8.76 -9.02 -17.71
CA PHE A 357 -7.45 -8.94 -18.36
C PHE A 357 -7.31 -9.87 -19.58
N GLY A 358 -8.05 -10.97 -19.63
CA GLY A 358 -8.07 -11.91 -20.75
C GLY A 358 -6.68 -12.44 -21.08
N THR A 359 -6.18 -12.16 -22.28
CA THR A 359 -4.83 -12.56 -22.72
C THR A 359 -3.70 -11.93 -21.91
N GLN A 360 -3.98 -10.89 -21.12
CA GLN A 360 -3.02 -10.24 -20.21
C GLN A 360 -3.16 -10.73 -18.75
N SER A 361 -3.92 -11.80 -18.50
CA SER A 361 -4.19 -12.30 -17.14
C SER A 361 -2.93 -12.72 -16.36
N ASN A 362 -1.82 -12.98 -17.05
CA ASN A 362 -0.51 -13.23 -16.44
C ASN A 362 0.04 -12.02 -15.67
N ARG A 363 -0.42 -10.80 -15.97
CA ARG A 363 -0.10 -9.58 -15.22
C ARG A 363 -0.77 -9.52 -13.85
N VAL A 364 -1.85 -10.27 -13.64
CA VAL A 364 -2.60 -10.26 -12.37
C VAL A 364 -2.14 -11.42 -11.51
N LYS A 365 -1.52 -11.09 -10.38
CA LYS A 365 -1.18 -11.97 -9.26
C LYS A 365 -2.25 -11.89 -8.20
N CYS A 366 -3.03 -12.95 -8.12
CA CYS A 366 -4.13 -13.03 -7.18
C CYS A 366 -3.66 -13.56 -5.83
N VAL A 367 -3.96 -12.82 -4.77
CA VAL A 367 -3.38 -13.03 -3.44
C VAL A 367 -4.39 -13.58 -2.45
N MET A 368 -4.02 -14.69 -1.80
CA MET A 368 -4.72 -15.27 -0.66
C MET A 368 -3.99 -14.95 0.65
N GLY A 369 -4.57 -14.11 1.51
CA GLY A 369 -3.98 -13.72 2.79
C GLY A 369 -4.23 -14.75 3.91
N THR A 370 -3.28 -14.90 4.83
CA THR A 370 -3.41 -15.71 6.05
C THR A 370 -2.49 -15.20 7.16
N GLN A 371 -2.45 -15.85 8.31
CA GLN A 371 -1.55 -15.50 9.42
C GLN A 371 -0.38 -16.48 9.56
N THR A 372 0.77 -16.00 10.00
CA THR A 372 1.96 -16.85 10.14
C THR A 372 1.96 -17.72 11.40
N SER A 373 1.14 -17.38 12.41
CA SER A 373 1.06 -18.12 13.68
C SER A 373 0.23 -19.39 13.64
N ASN A 374 -0.65 -19.57 12.64
CA ASN A 374 -1.56 -20.71 12.60
C ASN A 374 -1.73 -21.28 11.17
N PRO A 375 -0.89 -22.26 10.78
CA PRO A 375 -0.95 -22.91 9.46
C PRO A 375 -2.29 -23.56 9.12
N TRP A 376 -3.09 -23.94 10.13
CA TRP A 376 -4.43 -24.46 9.88
C TRP A 376 -5.32 -23.43 9.17
N VAL A 377 -5.18 -22.13 9.48
CA VAL A 377 -5.95 -21.09 8.78
C VAL A 377 -5.60 -21.05 7.30
N ALA A 378 -4.31 -21.17 6.97
CA ALA A 378 -3.84 -21.21 5.59
C ALA A 378 -4.41 -22.40 4.82
N ASP A 379 -4.42 -23.57 5.45
CA ASP A 379 -5.08 -24.77 4.90
C ASP A 379 -6.56 -24.51 4.61
N GLN A 380 -7.30 -23.89 5.53
CA GLN A 380 -8.73 -23.64 5.36
C GLN A 380 -9.06 -22.61 4.26
N VAL A 381 -8.27 -21.54 4.12
CA VAL A 381 -8.53 -20.53 3.08
C VAL A 381 -8.15 -21.02 1.68
N LEU A 382 -7.22 -21.98 1.58
CA LEU A 382 -6.81 -22.59 0.32
C LEU A 382 -7.70 -23.78 -0.08
N ASN A 383 -8.13 -24.58 0.89
CA ASN A 383 -8.93 -25.78 0.69
C ASN A 383 -10.39 -25.53 1.13
N CYS A 384 -11.17 -24.97 0.20
CA CYS A 384 -12.58 -24.68 0.40
C CYS A 384 -13.47 -25.89 0.08
N ASP A 385 -13.36 -26.97 0.86
CA ASP A 385 -14.00 -28.27 0.55
C ASP A 385 -15.53 -28.21 0.43
N GLN A 386 -16.17 -27.21 1.05
CA GLN A 386 -17.61 -26.98 0.94
C GLN A 386 -18.02 -26.27 -0.36
N TRP A 387 -17.05 -25.80 -1.16
CA TRP A 387 -17.27 -25.18 -2.45
C TRP A 387 -17.16 -26.19 -3.58
N GLN A 388 -18.27 -26.37 -4.32
CA GLN A 388 -18.41 -27.46 -5.29
C GLN A 388 -17.59 -27.29 -6.58
N ALA A 389 -16.98 -26.12 -6.82
CA ALA A 389 -16.32 -25.81 -8.09
C ALA A 389 -14.90 -26.41 -8.22
N ALA A 390 -14.12 -26.39 -7.14
CA ALA A 390 -12.82 -27.06 -6.89
C ALA A 390 -12.19 -26.39 -5.65
N PRO A 391 -11.09 -26.92 -5.08
CA PRO A 391 -10.37 -26.21 -4.02
C PRO A 391 -9.96 -24.81 -4.45
N CYS A 392 -10.11 -23.82 -3.56
CA CYS A 392 -9.90 -22.40 -3.89
C CYS A 392 -8.56 -22.10 -4.53
N TYR A 393 -7.48 -22.75 -4.08
CA TYR A 393 -6.15 -22.54 -4.65
C TYR A 393 -6.02 -22.87 -6.15
N GLN A 394 -6.97 -23.63 -6.72
CA GLN A 394 -7.00 -23.95 -8.15
C GLN A 394 -7.78 -22.93 -9.00
N HIS A 395 -8.38 -21.91 -8.38
CA HIS A 395 -9.18 -20.87 -9.06
C HIS A 395 -8.43 -19.55 -9.16
N GLY A 396 -7.36 -19.55 -9.96
CA GLY A 396 -6.62 -18.34 -10.31
C GLY A 396 -5.85 -17.68 -9.17
N ILE A 397 -5.77 -18.30 -7.98
CA ILE A 397 -4.89 -17.87 -6.90
C ILE A 397 -3.44 -18.17 -7.32
N ASP A 398 -2.59 -17.14 -7.32
CA ASP A 398 -1.18 -17.27 -7.70
C ASP A 398 -0.25 -17.22 -6.47
N VAL A 399 -0.71 -16.60 -5.39
CA VAL A 399 0.12 -16.21 -4.25
C VAL A 399 -0.57 -16.53 -2.94
N LEU A 400 0.14 -17.21 -2.03
CA LEU A 400 -0.15 -17.24 -0.60
C LEU A 400 0.59 -16.09 0.08
N ALA A 401 -0.12 -15.27 0.86
CA ALA A 401 0.45 -14.15 1.59
C ALA A 401 0.35 -14.36 3.09
N ILE A 402 1.47 -14.18 3.79
CA ILE A 402 1.61 -14.36 5.24
C ILE A 402 2.09 -13.07 5.90
N THR A 403 2.00 -12.98 7.24
CA THR A 403 2.70 -11.92 7.99
C THR A 403 4.19 -12.24 8.15
N GLY A 404 5.00 -11.22 8.38
CA GLY A 404 6.46 -11.31 8.54
C GLY A 404 6.94 -10.59 9.79
N TYR A 405 6.14 -10.62 10.87
CA TYR A 405 6.44 -9.87 12.09
C TYR A 405 7.28 -10.66 13.10
N PHE A 406 8.24 -9.97 13.71
CA PHE A 406 8.88 -10.38 14.96
C PHE A 406 8.61 -9.36 16.07
N SER A 407 8.41 -9.83 17.30
CA SER A 407 8.14 -8.97 18.46
C SER A 407 8.87 -9.42 19.73
N GLY A 408 9.41 -10.64 19.76
CA GLY A 408 9.92 -11.26 20.98
C GLY A 408 8.84 -11.42 22.06
N MET A 409 7.58 -11.14 21.73
CA MET A 409 6.46 -10.94 22.64
C MET A 409 6.79 -10.01 23.83
N LEU A 410 7.66 -9.01 23.61
CA LEU A 410 8.13 -8.10 24.66
C LEU A 410 6.97 -7.42 25.39
N GLY A 411 6.02 -6.84 24.65
CA GLY A 411 4.95 -6.03 25.22
C GLY A 411 3.76 -6.78 25.82
N LYS A 412 3.86 -8.09 26.09
CA LYS A 412 2.79 -8.84 26.76
C LYS A 412 2.56 -8.34 28.20
N PRO A 413 1.30 -8.38 28.71
CA PRO A 413 1.01 -8.09 30.12
C PRO A 413 1.86 -8.89 31.11
N GLU A 414 2.09 -10.18 30.81
CA GLU A 414 2.92 -11.09 31.60
C GLU A 414 4.38 -10.60 31.77
N ASN A 415 4.89 -9.83 30.81
CA ASN A 415 6.27 -9.34 30.76
C ASN A 415 6.43 -7.92 31.31
N GLU A 416 5.34 -7.19 31.54
CA GLU A 416 5.34 -5.77 31.91
C GLU A 416 6.21 -5.48 33.14
N LYS A 417 6.02 -6.24 34.23
CA LYS A 417 6.79 -6.06 35.48
C LYS A 417 8.28 -6.36 35.30
N THR A 418 8.61 -7.30 34.42
CA THR A 418 10.01 -7.62 34.12
C THR A 418 10.65 -6.48 33.32
N LEU A 419 9.95 -5.93 32.34
CA LEU A 419 10.41 -4.75 31.60
C LEU A 419 10.62 -3.55 32.52
N GLU A 420 9.67 -3.25 33.41
CA GLU A 420 9.83 -2.19 34.42
C GLU A 420 11.09 -2.40 35.28
N SER A 421 11.37 -3.64 35.70
CA SER A 421 12.59 -3.95 36.46
C SER A 421 13.88 -3.72 35.69
N TRP A 422 13.86 -3.86 34.35
CA TRP A 422 15.02 -3.53 33.51
C TRP A 422 15.22 -2.01 33.49
N LEU A 423 14.13 -1.26 33.30
CA LEU A 423 14.15 0.21 33.24
C LEU A 423 14.48 0.87 34.58
N ASP A 424 14.25 0.20 35.71
CA ASP A 424 14.54 0.71 37.05
C ASP A 424 15.99 0.44 37.51
N SER A 425 16.76 -0.37 36.77
CA SER A 425 18.08 -0.84 37.20
C SER A 425 19.20 -0.32 36.30
N ALA A 426 20.08 0.52 36.86
CA ALA A 426 21.29 0.98 36.18
C ALA A 426 22.33 -0.13 35.90
N TYR A 427 22.10 -1.35 36.39
CA TYR A 427 22.99 -2.51 36.17
C TYR A 427 22.49 -3.46 35.07
N ILE A 428 21.29 -3.21 34.52
CA ILE A 428 20.74 -3.99 33.42
C ILE A 428 20.92 -3.18 32.16
N ASP A 429 21.52 -3.79 31.13
CA ASP A 429 21.42 -3.28 29.77
C ASP A 429 20.08 -3.73 29.18
N GLU A 430 19.07 -2.87 29.33
CA GLU A 430 17.70 -3.11 28.92
C GLU A 430 17.59 -3.34 27.41
N PHE A 431 18.40 -2.62 26.62
CA PHE A 431 18.41 -2.73 25.17
C PHE A 431 19.05 -4.06 24.74
N ALA A 432 20.20 -4.44 25.29
CA ALA A 432 20.84 -5.71 24.97
C ALA A 432 19.94 -6.91 25.31
N LYS A 433 19.21 -6.86 26.45
CA LYS A 433 18.24 -7.89 26.79
C LYS A 433 17.07 -7.94 25.82
N ALA A 434 16.47 -6.80 25.47
CA ALA A 434 15.38 -6.76 24.52
C ALA A 434 15.81 -7.24 23.12
N LEU A 435 16.99 -6.83 22.65
CA LEU A 435 17.57 -7.29 21.38
C LEU A 435 17.83 -8.80 21.39
N THR A 436 18.33 -9.34 22.51
CA THR A 436 18.51 -10.80 22.67
C THR A 436 17.16 -11.51 22.57
N GLN A 437 16.15 -11.03 23.29
CA GLN A 437 14.80 -11.59 23.22
C GLN A 437 14.23 -11.54 21.80
N LEU A 438 14.39 -10.42 21.10
CA LEU A 438 13.93 -10.27 19.72
C LEU A 438 14.64 -11.20 18.75
N LYS A 439 15.92 -11.49 18.99
CA LYS A 439 16.71 -12.35 18.13
C LYS A 439 16.33 -13.83 18.26
N ASN A 440 16.28 -14.36 19.49
CA ASN A 440 16.22 -15.81 19.71
C ASN A 440 15.28 -16.24 20.86
N GLY A 441 14.56 -15.31 21.48
CA GLY A 441 13.60 -15.62 22.54
C GLY A 441 14.21 -16.13 23.86
N SER A 442 15.53 -16.08 24.04
CA SER A 442 16.20 -16.75 25.17
C SER A 442 16.01 -16.08 26.53
N VAL A 443 15.46 -14.86 26.57
CA VAL A 443 15.29 -14.08 27.81
C VAL A 443 14.03 -14.48 28.54
N PHE A 444 12.88 -14.57 27.82
CA PHE A 444 11.61 -14.97 28.40
C PHE A 444 11.28 -16.47 28.19
N GLN A 445 11.91 -17.14 27.22
CA GLN A 445 11.72 -18.58 26.92
C GLN A 445 10.23 -18.98 26.79
N LEU A 446 9.47 -18.19 26.04
CA LEU A 446 8.04 -18.37 25.84
C LEU A 446 7.78 -19.53 24.87
N LYS A 447 6.59 -20.13 24.99
CA LYS A 447 6.13 -21.17 24.05
C LYS A 447 5.99 -20.65 22.61
N ASP A 448 5.55 -19.40 22.46
CA ASP A 448 5.53 -18.66 21.19
C ASP A 448 6.32 -17.36 21.40
N ASN A 449 7.61 -17.39 21.09
CA ASN A 449 8.51 -16.25 21.30
C ASN A 449 8.31 -15.14 20.25
N ARG A 450 7.88 -15.46 19.04
CA ARG A 450 7.83 -14.54 17.89
C ARG A 450 9.13 -13.74 17.72
N ASP A 451 10.26 -14.37 17.98
CA ASP A 451 11.59 -13.86 17.70
C ASP A 451 11.99 -14.11 16.23
N VAL A 452 13.09 -13.51 15.78
CA VAL A 452 13.57 -13.62 14.40
C VAL A 452 13.85 -15.09 14.02
N GLN A 453 14.50 -15.88 14.88
CA GLN A 453 14.81 -17.28 14.55
C GLN A 453 13.54 -18.14 14.41
N SER A 454 12.55 -17.95 15.29
CA SER A 454 11.25 -18.61 15.16
C SER A 454 10.52 -18.21 13.88
N LEU A 455 10.65 -16.96 13.43
CA LEU A 455 10.04 -16.47 12.18
C LEU A 455 10.68 -17.14 10.95
N VAL A 456 12.00 -17.35 10.94
CA VAL A 456 12.71 -18.05 9.86
C VAL A 456 12.13 -19.45 9.63
N GLN A 457 11.88 -20.21 10.71
CA GLN A 457 11.30 -21.55 10.57
C GLN A 457 9.91 -21.49 9.90
N ARG A 458 9.07 -20.52 10.30
CA ARG A 458 7.73 -20.36 9.71
C ARG A 458 7.79 -20.01 8.23
N PHE A 459 8.75 -19.19 7.80
CA PHE A 459 8.94 -18.92 6.37
C PHE A 459 9.20 -20.20 5.57
N ASN A 460 9.96 -21.16 6.11
CA ASN A 460 10.22 -22.44 5.45
C ASN A 460 8.98 -23.34 5.41
N ASP A 461 8.23 -23.41 6.51
CA ASP A 461 7.00 -24.21 6.59
C ASP A 461 5.96 -23.72 5.56
N TYR A 462 5.77 -22.41 5.47
CA TYR A 462 4.87 -21.81 4.48
C TYR A 462 5.41 -21.91 3.04
N SER A 463 6.73 -21.87 2.84
CA SER A 463 7.33 -22.08 1.52
C SER A 463 7.03 -23.49 1.02
N THR A 464 7.13 -24.49 1.90
CA THR A 464 6.76 -25.88 1.59
C THR A 464 5.28 -25.98 1.20
N MET A 465 4.39 -25.40 2.00
CA MET A 465 2.94 -25.40 1.71
C MET A 465 2.60 -24.72 0.37
N ALA A 466 3.21 -23.57 0.08
CA ALA A 466 2.99 -22.84 -1.16
C ALA A 466 3.49 -23.65 -2.37
N LYS A 467 4.70 -24.22 -2.26
CA LYS A 467 5.32 -25.07 -3.30
C LYS A 467 4.48 -26.30 -3.63
N GLU A 468 3.96 -27.00 -2.62
CA GLU A 468 3.08 -28.17 -2.80
C GLU A 468 1.81 -27.84 -3.58
N LYS A 469 1.36 -26.58 -3.53
CA LYS A 469 0.16 -26.09 -4.23
C LYS A 469 0.48 -25.30 -5.50
N GLY A 470 1.75 -25.20 -5.89
CA GLY A 470 2.19 -24.43 -7.05
C GLY A 470 1.99 -22.91 -6.92
N LEU A 471 1.98 -22.40 -5.69
CA LEU A 471 1.80 -20.98 -5.38
C LEU A 471 3.15 -20.32 -5.07
N ASN A 472 3.23 -19.02 -5.33
CA ASN A 472 4.30 -18.20 -4.76
C ASN A 472 3.95 -17.85 -3.31
N LEU A 473 4.97 -17.56 -2.51
CA LEU A 473 4.83 -17.06 -1.14
C LEU A 473 5.29 -15.60 -1.05
N VAL A 474 4.48 -14.76 -0.42
CA VAL A 474 4.82 -13.36 -0.13
C VAL A 474 4.57 -13.02 1.33
N VAL A 475 5.26 -11.99 1.82
CA VAL A 475 4.87 -11.29 3.05
C VAL A 475 4.03 -10.09 2.65
N TYR A 476 2.79 -9.97 3.13
CA TYR A 476 1.94 -8.78 2.89
C TYR A 476 2.22 -7.67 3.90
N GLU A 477 2.71 -8.03 5.09
CA GLU A 477 3.16 -7.10 6.13
C GLU A 477 4.24 -7.75 6.99
N GLY A 478 5.41 -7.12 7.10
CA GLY A 478 6.51 -7.64 7.90
C GLY A 478 7.44 -6.57 8.46
N GLY A 479 8.29 -7.00 9.40
CA GLY A 479 9.14 -6.13 10.20
C GLY A 479 8.95 -6.36 11.69
N SER A 480 9.14 -5.31 12.48
CA SER A 480 8.99 -5.37 13.93
C SER A 480 7.56 -5.06 14.36
N HIS A 481 7.02 -5.86 15.28
CA HIS A 481 5.76 -5.62 15.98
C HIS A 481 6.04 -5.47 17.49
N VAL A 482 6.98 -4.60 17.84
CA VAL A 482 7.38 -4.35 19.23
C VAL A 482 6.56 -3.18 19.78
N VAL A 483 5.46 -3.51 20.45
CA VAL A 483 4.49 -2.57 21.01
C VAL A 483 3.90 -3.16 22.30
N GLY A 484 3.39 -2.31 23.18
CA GLY A 484 2.60 -2.77 24.33
C GLY A 484 1.29 -3.43 23.87
N LEU A 485 0.99 -4.61 24.41
CA LEU A 485 -0.23 -5.35 24.13
C LEU A 485 -1.24 -5.17 25.26
N GLU A 486 -2.52 -5.19 24.93
CA GLU A 486 -3.62 -5.03 25.90
C GLU A 486 -3.43 -3.79 26.78
N ASN A 487 -3.37 -3.94 28.11
CA ASN A 487 -3.20 -2.83 29.05
C ASN A 487 -1.81 -2.18 28.97
N VAL A 488 -0.77 -2.91 28.52
CA VAL A 488 0.62 -2.43 28.45
C VAL A 488 0.76 -1.28 27.45
N VAL A 489 -0.15 -1.18 26.48
CA VAL A 489 -0.22 -0.05 25.53
C VAL A 489 -0.35 1.32 26.23
N ASN A 490 -0.82 1.35 27.48
CA ASN A 490 -0.95 2.58 28.26
C ASN A 490 0.24 2.82 29.21
N ASN A 491 1.27 1.97 29.19
CA ASN A 491 2.50 2.17 29.94
C ASN A 491 3.46 3.07 29.14
N GLU A 492 3.50 4.36 29.49
CA GLU A 492 4.29 5.36 28.78
C GLU A 492 5.80 5.06 28.84
N ARG A 493 6.31 4.54 29.97
CA ARG A 493 7.74 4.19 30.12
C ARG A 493 8.14 3.08 29.15
N ILE A 494 7.31 2.04 29.04
CA ILE A 494 7.55 0.94 28.09
C ILE A 494 7.39 1.41 26.64
N THR A 495 6.42 2.28 26.36
CA THR A 495 6.25 2.88 25.03
C THR A 495 7.50 3.66 24.60
N GLN A 496 8.04 4.48 25.50
CA GLN A 496 9.28 5.23 25.26
C GLN A 496 10.47 4.28 25.05
N PHE A 497 10.59 3.25 25.90
CA PHE A 497 11.62 2.24 25.74
C PHE A 497 11.56 1.53 24.38
N PHE A 498 10.38 1.10 23.93
CA PHE A 498 10.22 0.49 22.61
C PHE A 498 10.50 1.45 21.47
N THR A 499 10.14 2.73 21.61
CA THR A 499 10.48 3.76 20.61
C THR A 499 11.99 3.90 20.47
N GLU A 500 12.72 4.03 21.59
CA GLU A 500 14.17 4.12 21.59
C GLU A 500 14.85 2.83 21.13
N LEU A 501 14.27 1.66 21.44
CA LEU A 501 14.78 0.36 20.99
C LEU A 501 14.83 0.27 19.46
N HIS A 502 13.85 0.80 18.75
CA HIS A 502 13.85 0.83 17.27
C HIS A 502 14.90 1.80 16.70
N ARG A 503 15.36 2.79 17.47
CA ARG A 503 16.38 3.78 17.07
C ARG A 503 17.80 3.28 17.32
N ARG A 504 17.96 2.18 18.07
CA ARG A 504 19.25 1.54 18.34
C ARG A 504 19.92 1.04 17.05
N PRO A 505 21.20 1.35 16.80
CA PRO A 505 21.93 0.84 15.63
C PRO A 505 21.86 -0.69 15.51
N GLU A 506 21.85 -1.41 16.63
CA GLU A 506 21.79 -2.87 16.70
C GLU A 506 20.50 -3.44 16.06
N PHE A 507 19.44 -2.65 16.01
CA PHE A 507 18.16 -3.04 15.39
C PHE A 507 18.28 -3.29 13.89
N TYR A 508 19.26 -2.64 13.22
CA TYR A 508 19.63 -2.91 11.82
C TYR A 508 19.92 -4.39 11.60
N HIS A 509 20.66 -5.02 12.52
CA HIS A 509 21.08 -6.41 12.38
C HIS A 509 19.91 -7.40 12.49
N LEU A 510 18.89 -7.09 13.31
CA LEU A 510 17.67 -7.92 13.39
C LEU A 510 16.92 -7.91 12.05
N TYR A 511 16.78 -6.75 11.42
CA TYR A 511 16.17 -6.62 10.10
C TYR A 511 16.99 -7.35 9.02
N ARG A 512 18.32 -7.20 9.04
CA ARG A 512 19.20 -7.92 8.10
C ARG A 512 19.10 -9.43 8.24
N GLU A 513 19.03 -9.96 9.47
CA GLU A 513 18.88 -11.40 9.73
C GLU A 513 17.53 -11.92 9.20
N MET A 514 16.44 -11.19 9.48
CA MET A 514 15.10 -11.50 8.96
C MET A 514 15.05 -11.48 7.41
N LEU A 515 15.55 -10.43 6.78
CA LEU A 515 15.51 -10.26 5.32
C LEU A 515 16.44 -11.24 4.60
N ALA A 516 17.61 -11.55 5.17
CA ALA A 516 18.50 -12.59 4.65
C ALA A 516 17.82 -13.95 4.68
N ALA A 517 17.09 -14.27 5.75
CA ALA A 517 16.34 -15.50 5.86
C ALA A 517 15.18 -15.60 4.86
N TRP A 518 14.63 -14.47 4.39
CA TRP A 518 13.60 -14.42 3.35
C TRP A 518 14.14 -14.71 1.94
N GLN A 519 15.45 -14.54 1.69
CA GLN A 519 16.04 -14.90 0.40
C GLN A 519 15.78 -16.37 0.09
N ASP A 520 15.41 -16.65 -1.17
CA ASP A 520 14.97 -17.98 -1.57
C ASP A 520 15.60 -18.46 -2.87
N PRO A 521 16.58 -19.38 -2.81
CA PRO A 521 17.18 -19.94 -4.01
C PRO A 521 16.20 -20.84 -4.79
N GLU A 522 15.12 -21.32 -4.17
CA GLU A 522 14.12 -22.17 -4.82
C GLU A 522 13.07 -21.37 -5.61
N GLY A 523 13.00 -20.06 -5.39
CA GLY A 523 12.11 -19.15 -6.11
C GLY A 523 10.62 -19.21 -5.75
N VAL A 524 10.28 -19.82 -4.61
CA VAL A 524 8.90 -19.85 -4.10
C VAL A 524 8.55 -18.51 -3.45
N ARG A 525 9.46 -17.95 -2.65
CA ARG A 525 9.30 -16.64 -2.03
C ARG A 525 9.68 -15.55 -3.01
N THR A 526 8.76 -14.62 -3.27
CA THR A 526 8.94 -13.64 -4.35
C THR A 526 8.92 -12.18 -3.90
N LEU A 527 8.19 -11.83 -2.85
CA LEU A 527 8.02 -10.44 -2.41
C LEU A 527 7.94 -10.36 -0.89
N PHE A 528 8.66 -9.42 -0.30
CA PHE A 528 8.52 -9.02 1.09
C PHE A 528 7.99 -7.61 1.17
N MET A 529 6.80 -7.41 1.74
CA MET A 529 6.27 -6.08 2.04
C MET A 529 6.68 -5.68 3.46
N HIS A 530 7.50 -4.64 3.57
CA HIS A 530 7.68 -3.97 4.85
C HIS A 530 6.37 -3.27 5.25
N PHE A 531 6.05 -3.27 6.54
CA PHE A 531 4.72 -2.86 6.98
C PHE A 531 4.39 -1.40 6.62
N THR A 532 5.30 -0.45 6.79
CA THR A 532 5.01 0.95 6.42
C THR A 532 6.31 1.69 6.13
N ASP A 533 6.34 2.47 5.06
CA ASP A 533 7.49 3.27 4.65
C ASP A 533 7.79 4.40 5.64
N ILE A 534 6.81 5.25 5.94
CA ILE A 534 6.98 6.47 6.75
C ILE A 534 5.83 6.57 7.75
N GLY A 535 6.14 6.71 9.05
CA GLY A 535 5.15 6.96 10.08
C GLY A 535 5.73 7.15 11.47
N SER A 536 5.21 8.15 12.19
CA SER A 536 5.62 8.46 13.57
C SER A 536 5.38 7.30 14.54
N SER A 537 6.27 7.19 15.53
CA SER A 537 6.09 6.30 16.67
C SER A 537 4.95 6.80 17.57
N SER A 538 4.15 5.88 18.10
CA SER A 538 3.13 6.17 19.11
C SER A 538 2.98 5.00 20.08
N LYS A 539 2.09 5.15 21.08
CA LYS A 539 1.73 4.02 21.95
C LYS A 539 1.15 2.83 21.20
N TRP A 540 0.57 3.05 20.02
CA TRP A 540 0.02 2.01 19.14
C TRP A 540 1.08 1.34 18.27
N GLY A 541 2.35 1.74 18.39
CA GLY A 541 3.50 1.10 17.73
C GLY A 541 4.39 2.09 16.99
N SER A 542 5.57 1.57 16.60
CA SER A 542 6.58 2.24 15.78
C SER A 542 6.69 1.48 14.47
N TRP A 543 5.94 1.86 13.45
CA TRP A 543 5.72 1.04 12.25
C TRP A 543 6.58 1.45 11.05
N GLY A 544 6.75 2.75 10.84
CA GLY A 544 7.46 3.31 9.71
C GLY A 544 8.93 2.90 9.65
N ALA A 545 9.45 2.63 8.45
CA ALA A 545 10.90 2.53 8.24
C ALA A 545 11.56 3.87 8.56
N LEU A 546 10.90 4.98 8.25
CA LEU A 546 11.22 6.34 8.69
C LEU A 546 10.06 6.89 9.55
N GLU A 547 10.34 7.85 10.43
CA GLU A 547 9.35 8.50 11.28
C GLU A 547 8.71 9.73 10.60
N ASN A 548 9.40 10.33 9.63
CA ASN A 548 8.88 11.40 8.79
C ASN A 548 9.58 11.45 7.42
N VAL A 549 8.96 12.08 6.43
CA VAL A 549 9.44 12.12 5.04
C VAL A 549 10.80 12.81 4.87
N TYR A 550 11.23 13.66 5.81
CA TYR A 550 12.54 14.33 5.79
C TYR A 550 13.62 13.58 6.58
N GLN A 551 13.29 12.45 7.20
CA GLN A 551 14.29 11.61 7.85
C GLN A 551 15.14 10.92 6.78
N GLU A 552 16.46 11.09 6.88
CA GLU A 552 17.39 10.54 5.88
C GLU A 552 17.70 9.06 6.10
N SER A 553 17.75 8.62 7.34
CA SER A 553 18.13 7.25 7.69
C SER A 553 17.50 6.82 9.02
N SER A 554 17.33 5.51 9.15
CA SER A 554 17.06 4.81 10.39
C SER A 554 17.67 3.41 10.31
N PRO A 555 17.92 2.72 11.44
CA PRO A 555 18.41 1.34 11.40
C PRO A 555 17.55 0.40 10.56
N ARG A 556 16.23 0.62 10.52
CA ARG A 556 15.29 -0.17 9.72
C ARG A 556 15.36 0.19 8.23
N TYR A 557 15.30 1.49 7.92
CA TYR A 557 15.36 1.97 6.55
C TYR A 557 16.67 1.56 5.87
N ASP A 558 17.79 1.71 6.57
CA ASP A 558 19.11 1.34 6.04
C ASP A 558 19.19 -0.17 5.75
N ALA A 559 18.65 -1.02 6.64
CA ALA A 559 18.62 -2.46 6.43
C ALA A 559 17.79 -2.87 5.20
N LEU A 560 16.66 -2.19 4.97
CA LEU A 560 15.77 -2.37 3.81
C LEU A 560 16.46 -1.92 2.51
N MET A 561 17.09 -0.74 2.51
CA MET A 561 17.80 -0.19 1.35
C MET A 561 19.02 -1.05 0.98
N ASP A 562 19.79 -1.51 1.97
CA ASP A 562 20.90 -2.43 1.75
C ASP A 562 20.42 -3.79 1.23
N PHE A 563 19.21 -4.21 1.60
CA PHE A 563 18.63 -5.44 1.07
C PHE A 563 18.30 -5.28 -0.41
N ILE A 564 17.61 -4.20 -0.78
CA ILE A 564 17.35 -3.86 -2.19
C ILE A 564 18.66 -3.78 -3.00
N ALA A 565 19.68 -3.09 -2.47
CA ALA A 565 20.97 -2.99 -3.13
C ALA A 565 21.63 -4.38 -3.35
N SER A 566 21.52 -5.28 -2.38
CA SER A 566 22.06 -6.64 -2.48
C SER A 566 21.34 -7.55 -3.49
N LEU A 567 20.08 -7.23 -3.83
CA LEU A 567 19.33 -7.92 -4.88
C LEU A 567 19.79 -7.48 -6.27
N ASN A 568 20.12 -6.20 -6.43
CA ASN A 568 20.57 -5.63 -7.71
C ASN A 568 22.02 -6.00 -8.06
N SER A 569 22.87 -6.23 -7.07
CA SER A 569 24.28 -6.63 -7.28
C SER A 569 24.47 -8.10 -7.70
N LYS A 570 23.40 -8.92 -7.66
CA LYS A 570 23.42 -10.32 -8.12
C LYS A 570 23.10 -10.50 -9.62
N LYS A 571 22.88 -9.43 -10.40
CA LYS A 571 22.96 -9.52 -11.86
C LYS A 571 24.42 -9.78 -12.25
N PRO A 572 24.73 -10.75 -13.14
CA PRO A 572 26.11 -11.04 -13.50
C PRO A 572 26.73 -9.78 -14.08
N VAL A 573 27.77 -9.28 -13.42
CA VAL A 573 28.70 -8.32 -13.99
C VAL A 573 29.31 -9.03 -15.20
N GLU A 574 28.90 -8.65 -16.41
CA GLU A 574 29.74 -8.88 -17.58
C GLU A 574 31.13 -8.41 -17.19
N GLN A 575 32.10 -9.33 -17.23
CA GLN A 575 33.51 -9.00 -17.04
C GLN A 575 33.84 -7.84 -17.98
N LEU A 576 33.92 -6.63 -17.42
CA LEU A 576 34.57 -5.51 -18.07
C LEU A 576 36.03 -5.91 -18.23
N SER A 577 36.37 -6.46 -19.39
CA SER A 577 37.74 -6.59 -19.84
C SER A 577 38.35 -5.19 -19.83
N ILE A 578 39.30 -4.97 -18.94
CA ILE A 578 40.14 -3.78 -18.93
C ILE A 578 40.94 -3.81 -20.24
N PRO A 579 40.90 -2.77 -21.08
CA PRO A 579 41.77 -2.69 -22.26
C PRO A 579 43.24 -2.63 -21.81
N ASP A 580 44.11 -3.40 -22.47
CA ASP A 580 45.56 -3.51 -22.22
C ASP A 580 46.37 -2.20 -22.38
N GLU A 581 45.73 -1.04 -22.51
CA GLU A 581 46.39 0.25 -22.76
C GLU A 581 46.71 1.08 -21.49
N TRP A 582 46.63 0.48 -20.30
CA TRP A 582 46.88 1.19 -19.02
C TRP A 582 48.03 0.63 -18.17
N LEU A 583 48.93 -0.16 -18.76
CA LEU A 583 50.18 -0.60 -18.12
C LEU A 583 51.39 -0.07 -18.90
N ASP A 584 51.75 1.20 -18.68
CA ASP A 584 53.08 1.74 -18.96
C ASP A 584 53.44 2.84 -17.94
N ASN A 585 54.12 2.41 -16.86
CA ASN A 585 55.31 3.02 -16.23
C ASN A 585 55.70 2.27 -14.95
#